data_AF-A0A1I7GLF3-F1
#
_entry.id   AF-A0A1I7GLF3-F1
#
_cell.length_a   1.000
_cell.length_b   1.000
_cell.length_c   1.000
_cell.angle_alpha   90.00
_cell.angle_beta   90.00
_cell.angle_gamma   90.00
#
_symmetry.space_group_name_H-M   'P 1'
#
loop_
_entity.id
_entity.type
_entity.pdbx_description
1 polymer ?
#
loop_
_entity_poly.entity_id
_entity_poly.type
_entity_poly.pdbx_seq_one_letter_code
_entity_poly.pdbx_strand_id
1 'polypeptide(L)' 'MTKENIEEKFNEVLNKRGALTKAGVSKAKAYDWRKGRSSISFGEKLEVLFNLQIIEVNESTAAERKA' A
#
# COMPACT_ATOMS: atom_id res chain seq x y z
N MET A 1 -5.53 -7.71 8.20
CA MET A 1 -4.33 -8.07 7.42
C MET A 1 -3.11 -7.89 8.31
N THR A 2 -2.12 -8.79 8.27
CA THR A 2 -0.87 -8.65 9.02
C THR A 2 0.08 -7.67 8.33
N LYS A 3 1.13 -7.22 9.04
CA LYS A 3 2.14 -6.31 8.50
C LYS A 3 2.93 -6.98 7.36
N GLU A 4 3.25 -8.25 7.53
CA GLU A 4 3.99 -9.07 6.57
C GLU A 4 3.23 -9.17 5.25
N ASN A 5 1.90 -9.43 5.31
CA ASN A 5 1.07 -9.50 4.11
C ASN A 5 1.01 -8.16 3.36
N ILE A 6 1.05 -7.03 4.07
CA ILE A 6 1.08 -5.70 3.44
C ILE A 6 2.41 -5.51 2.70
N GLU A 7 3.53 -5.92 3.29
CA GLU A 7 4.85 -5.85 2.65
C GLU A 7 4.91 -6.71 1.39
N GLU A 8 4.41 -7.93 1.44
CA GLU A 8 4.34 -8.82 0.28
C GLU A 8 3.49 -8.22 -0.84
N LYS A 9 2.26 -7.77 -0.52
CA LYS A 9 1.37 -7.14 -1.52
C LYS A 9 1.94 -5.86 -2.10
N PHE A 10 2.59 -5.05 -1.27
CA PHE A 10 3.26 -3.86 -1.76
C PHE A 10 4.40 -4.21 -2.73
N ASN A 11 5.21 -5.23 -2.42
CA ASN A 11 6.30 -5.67 -3.29
C ASN A 11 5.80 -6.23 -4.64
N GLU A 12 4.65 -6.91 -4.67
CA GLU A 12 3.97 -7.29 -5.91
C GLU A 12 3.62 -6.05 -6.76
N VAL A 13 3.05 -5.02 -6.13
CA VAL A 13 2.66 -3.76 -6.78
C VAL A 13 3.86 -2.95 -7.26
N LEU A 14 4.92 -2.88 -6.45
CA LEU A 14 6.14 -2.11 -6.72
C LEU A 14 6.74 -2.50 -8.07
N ASN A 15 6.74 -3.80 -8.37
CA ASN A 15 7.32 -4.36 -9.59
C ASN A 15 6.34 -4.40 -10.77
N LYS A 16 5.04 -4.17 -10.54
CA LYS A 16 4.03 -4.16 -11.60
C LYS A 16 4.08 -2.86 -12.42
N ARG A 17 4.18 -3.00 -13.74
CA ARG A 17 4.20 -1.85 -14.67
C ARG A 17 2.89 -1.05 -14.53
N GLY A 18 3.01 0.25 -14.33
CA GLY A 18 1.88 1.18 -14.26
C GLY A 18 1.03 1.13 -12.99
N ALA A 19 1.27 0.19 -12.06
CA ALA A 19 0.45 0.07 -10.85
C ALA A 19 0.64 1.26 -9.90
N LEU A 20 1.88 1.67 -9.64
CA LEU A 20 2.17 2.83 -8.79
C LEU A 20 1.59 4.13 -9.36
N THR A 21 1.67 4.32 -10.69
CA THR A 21 1.06 5.49 -11.33
C THR A 21 -0.46 5.47 -11.25
N LYS A 22 -1.09 4.28 -11.32
CA LYS A 22 -2.54 4.12 -11.10
C LYS A 22 -2.92 4.42 -9.65
N ALA A 23 -2.03 4.15 -8.70
CA ALA A 23 -2.20 4.48 -7.28
C ALA A 23 -1.95 5.97 -6.97
N GLY A 24 -1.68 6.82 -7.98
CA GLY A 24 -1.42 8.26 -7.79
C GLY A 24 0.05 8.63 -7.55
N VAL A 25 0.96 7.66 -7.56
CA VAL A 25 2.40 7.91 -7.33
C VAL A 25 3.05 8.48 -8.60
N SER A 26 3.81 9.57 -8.45
CA SER A 26 4.53 10.18 -9.57
C SER A 26 5.56 9.22 -10.18
N LYS A 27 5.85 9.35 -11.47
CA LYS A 27 6.82 8.48 -12.18
C LYS A 27 8.21 8.53 -11.55
N ALA A 28 8.65 9.71 -11.11
CA ALA A 28 9.95 9.90 -10.46
C ALA A 28 10.00 9.13 -9.12
N LYS A 29 9.00 9.34 -8.25
CA LYS A 29 8.91 8.65 -6.95
C LYS A 29 8.83 7.13 -7.11
N ALA A 30 8.01 6.65 -8.05
CA ALA A 30 7.90 5.24 -8.37
C ALA A 30 9.23 4.64 -8.89
N TYR A 31 10.04 5.41 -9.61
CA TYR A 31 11.36 4.99 -10.06
C TYR A 31 12.34 4.89 -8.88
N ASP A 32 12.39 5.89 -8.02
CA ASP A 32 13.27 5.91 -6.86
C ASP A 32 12.97 4.77 -5.89
N TRP A 33 11.67 4.48 -5.66
CA TRP A 33 11.21 3.33 -4.89
C TRP A 33 11.70 2.01 -5.46
N ARG A 34 11.59 1.80 -6.78
CA ARG A 34 12.09 0.56 -7.43
C ARG A 34 13.60 0.42 -7.38
N LYS A 35 14.33 1.53 -7.33
CA LYS A 35 15.80 1.54 -7.26
C LYS A 35 16.34 1.56 -5.83
N GLY A 36 15.47 1.54 -4.82
CA GLY A 36 15.87 1.63 -3.41
C GLY A 36 16.56 2.95 -3.07
N ARG A 37 16.30 4.01 -3.85
CA ARG A 37 16.95 5.34 -3.68
C ARG A 37 16.28 6.19 -2.61
N SER A 38 15.08 5.81 -2.18
CA SER A 38 14.38 6.43 -1.06
C SER A 38 13.69 5.36 -0.23
N SER A 39 13.59 5.61 1.08
CA SER A 39 12.77 4.77 1.96
C SER A 39 11.28 4.96 1.65
N ILE A 40 10.50 3.91 1.94
CA ILE A 40 9.05 3.90 1.76
C ILE A 40 8.45 3.65 3.14
N SER A 41 7.71 4.62 3.64
CA SER A 41 7.05 4.50 4.94
C SER A 41 5.92 3.46 4.87
N PHE A 42 5.56 2.89 6.01
CA PHE A 42 4.45 1.93 6.08
C PHE A 42 3.11 2.57 5.68
N GLY A 43 2.90 3.85 6.02
CA GLY A 43 1.71 4.61 5.63
C GLY A 43 1.60 4.76 4.11
N GLU A 44 2.70 5.05 3.41
CA GLU A 44 2.71 5.11 1.94
C GLU A 44 2.40 3.76 1.30
N LYS A 45 2.84 2.66 1.90
CA LYS A 45 2.48 1.31 1.41
C LYS A 45 0.99 1.07 1.53
N LEU A 46 0.39 1.44 2.66
CA LEU A 46 -1.06 1.34 2.87
C LEU A 46 -1.85 2.18 1.89
N GLU A 47 -1.45 3.44 1.69
CA GLU A 47 -2.10 4.37 0.76
C GLU A 47 -2.09 3.81 -0.67
N VAL A 48 -0.96 3.28 -1.12
CA VAL A 48 -0.85 2.66 -2.46
C VAL A 48 -1.79 1.46 -2.59
N LEU A 49 -1.82 0.56 -1.60
CA LEU A 49 -2.68 -0.61 -1.65
C LEU A 49 -4.17 -0.25 -1.57
N PHE A 50 -4.51 0.78 -0.79
CA PHE A 50 -5.88 1.29 -0.68
C PHE A 50 -6.34 1.93 -1.99
N ASN A 51 -5.51 2.80 -2.61
CA ASN A 51 -5.82 3.42 -3.89
C ASN A 51 -5.95 2.41 -5.04
N LEU A 52 -5.35 1.23 -4.90
CA LEU A 52 -5.50 0.12 -5.84
C LEU A 52 -6.65 -0.85 -5.51
N GLN A 53 -7.42 -0.57 -4.46
CA GLN A 53 -8.51 -1.44 -3.96
C GLN A 53 -8.04 -2.86 -3.62
N ILE A 54 -6.78 -3.00 -3.18
CA ILE A 54 -6.22 -4.27 -2.69
C ILE A 54 -6.55 -4.48 -1.22
N ILE A 55 -6.65 -3.38 -0.47
CA ILE A 55 -7.08 -3.35 0.92
C ILE A 55 -8.26 -2.41 1.08
N GLU A 56 -9.09 -2.70 2.07
CA GLU A 56 -10.23 -1.88 2.45
C GLU A 56 -10.11 -1.55 3.94
N VAL A 57 -10.52 -0.35 4.32
CA VAL A 57 -10.61 0.06 5.72
C VAL A 57 -12.05 -0.15 6.15
N ASN A 58 -12.28 -1.23 6.89
CA ASN A 58 -13.56 -1.42 7.55
C ASN A 58 -13.54 -0.59 8.83
N GLU A 59 -14.45 0.37 8.94
CA GLU A 59 -14.77 0.95 10.25
C GLU A 59 -15.27 -0.20 11.13
N SER A 60 -14.41 -0.68 12.02
CA SER A 60 -14.85 -1.60 13.06
C SER A 60 -15.80 -0.78 13.94
N THR A 61 -17.10 -0.91 13.71
CA THR A 61 -18.10 -0.41 14.63
C THR A 61 -17.76 -0.99 16.00
N ALA A 62 -17.33 -0.15 16.92
CA ALA A 62 -16.85 -0.50 18.26
C ALA A 62 -17.94 -1.10 19.19
N ALA A 63 -18.93 -1.80 18.63
CA ALA A 63 -20.08 -2.38 19.31
C ALA A 63 -19.88 -3.84 19.76
N GLU A 64 -18.85 -4.56 19.30
CA GLU A 64 -18.66 -5.99 19.63
C GLU A 64 -17.80 -6.25 20.89
N ARG A 65 -17.69 -5.29 21.81
CA ARG A 65 -17.00 -5.50 23.11
C ARG A 65 -17.92 -5.59 24.33
N LYS A 66 -19.23 -5.72 24.12
CA LYS A 66 -20.20 -6.03 25.19
C LYS A 66 -21.31 -6.95 24.66
N ALA A 67 -21.01 -8.23 24.52
CA ALA A 67 -21.98 -9.32 24.51
C ALA A 67 -21.44 -10.44 25.39
#